data_AF-A0A013S0L2-F1
#
_entry.id   AF-A0A013S0L2-F1
#
_cell.length_a   1.000
_cell.length_b   1.000
_cell.length_c   1.000
_cell.angle_alpha   90.00
_cell.angle_beta   90.00
_cell.angle_gamma   90.00
#
_symmetry.space_group_name_H-M   'P 1'
#
loop_
_entity.id
_entity.type
_entity.pdbx_description
1 polymer ?
#
loop_
_entity_poly.entity_id
_entity_poly.type
_entity_poly.pdbx_seq_one_letter_code
_entity_poly.pdbx_strand_id
1 'polypeptide(L)'
;MKEIKLKEIRDQCIALQKAMDASRKSKVDDVWLHSSFKTFMRKYNEILAKAQEVINIRAPVDMYNLEKVPSAFDTVTIEQRIYFDEVYTNLLILKAFVETTGGLDEVEADNILNFLKANLRKAIYDTPQNEKTIQNGIESLLIGKGKQKGIDYDRETGRVKVAGKESIPDFVFKNHSMVLEVKICNRSGKLAEIIDEMNADIVAYSSGYEFIYFLIYDLGYIRDEDEVIKGLEISDNIKCFIVKH
;
A
#
# COMPACT_ATOMS: atom_id res chain seq x y z
N MET A 1 -11.00 -3.88 -12.50
CA MET A 1 -11.08 -2.84 -13.58
C MET A 1 -10.84 -1.44 -13.03
N LYS A 2 -11.36 -1.13 -11.84
CA LYS A 2 -11.12 0.14 -11.15
C LYS A 2 -9.65 0.30 -10.68
N GLU A 3 -9.00 -0.72 -10.10
CA GLU A 3 -7.59 -0.58 -9.70
C GLU A 3 -6.67 -0.37 -10.90
N ILE A 4 -6.90 -1.06 -12.02
CA ILE A 4 -6.09 -0.91 -13.24
C ILE A 4 -6.11 0.55 -13.72
N LYS A 5 -7.29 1.19 -13.72
CA LYS A 5 -7.43 2.61 -14.08
C LYS A 5 -6.75 3.53 -13.06
N LEU A 6 -6.87 3.25 -11.76
CA LEU A 6 -6.24 4.06 -10.72
C LEU A 6 -4.71 3.94 -10.74
N LYS A 7 -4.18 2.76 -11.04
CA LYS A 7 -2.74 2.55 -11.29
C LYS A 7 -2.27 3.34 -12.49
N GLU A 8 -3.01 3.33 -13.60
CA GLU A 8 -2.68 4.13 -14.79
C GLU A 8 -2.66 5.64 -14.46
N ILE A 9 -3.65 6.13 -13.73
CA ILE A 9 -3.73 7.53 -13.27
C ILE A 9 -2.52 7.87 -12.38
N ARG A 10 -2.15 6.99 -11.44
CA ARG A 10 -0.96 7.17 -10.59
C ARG A 10 0.31 7.28 -11.43
N ASP A 11 0.49 6.39 -12.40
CA ASP A 11 1.67 6.38 -13.26
C ASP A 11 1.74 7.66 -14.12
N GLN A 12 0.58 8.17 -14.56
CA GLN A 12 0.48 9.48 -15.21
C GLN A 12 0.89 10.63 -14.27
N CYS A 13 0.46 10.61 -13.01
CA CYS A 13 0.89 11.59 -12.00
C CYS A 13 2.42 11.55 -11.80
N ILE A 14 3.01 10.37 -11.68
CA ILE A 14 4.45 10.18 -11.51
C ILE A 14 5.21 10.69 -12.73
N ALA A 15 4.73 10.39 -13.94
CA ALA A 15 5.35 10.86 -15.18
C ALA A 15 5.33 12.39 -15.28
N LEU A 16 4.19 13.02 -14.96
CA LEU A 16 4.06 14.48 -14.95
C LEU A 16 4.97 15.12 -13.89
N GLN A 17 5.02 14.53 -12.69
CA GLN A 17 5.89 14.99 -11.60
C GLN A 17 7.36 14.97 -12.03
N LYS A 18 7.82 13.87 -12.64
CA LYS A 18 9.20 13.75 -13.14
C LYS A 18 9.52 14.78 -14.22
N ALA A 19 8.58 15.09 -15.11
CA ALA A 19 8.75 16.13 -16.12
C ALA A 19 8.86 17.52 -15.48
N MET A 20 8.04 17.81 -14.47
CA MET A 20 8.13 19.06 -13.70
C MET A 20 9.45 19.16 -12.93
N ASP A 21 9.89 18.07 -12.29
CA ASP A 21 11.18 18.01 -11.60
C ASP A 21 12.36 18.23 -12.54
N ALA A 22 12.31 17.65 -13.74
CA ALA A 22 13.31 17.88 -14.77
C ALA A 22 13.33 19.35 -15.20
N SER A 23 12.16 19.99 -15.34
CA SER A 23 12.06 21.43 -15.62
C SER A 23 12.72 22.25 -14.51
N ARG A 24 12.42 21.96 -13.24
CA ARG A 24 12.98 22.68 -12.06
C ARG A 24 14.49 22.48 -11.88
N LYS A 25 15.02 21.33 -12.29
CA LYS A 25 16.44 20.96 -12.16
C LYS A 25 17.27 21.36 -13.38
N SER A 26 16.64 21.88 -14.43
CA SER A 26 17.39 22.51 -15.52
C SER A 26 18.08 23.77 -14.98
N LYS A 27 19.19 24.18 -15.63
CA LYS A 27 20.23 25.08 -15.08
C LYS A 27 19.69 26.18 -14.15
N VAL A 28 20.34 26.33 -12.99
CA VAL A 28 19.95 27.19 -11.86
C VAL A 28 19.73 28.67 -12.22
N ASP A 29 20.25 29.12 -13.36
CA ASP A 29 20.19 30.51 -13.84
C ASP A 29 19.22 30.73 -15.01
N ASP A 30 18.36 29.77 -15.34
CA ASP A 30 17.39 29.93 -16.44
C ASP A 30 16.13 30.69 -15.99
N VAL A 31 16.00 31.94 -16.43
CA VAL A 31 14.82 32.78 -16.16
C VAL A 31 13.53 32.22 -16.76
N TRP A 32 13.61 31.25 -17.67
CA TRP A 32 12.47 30.63 -18.36
C TRP A 32 12.02 29.30 -17.75
N LEU A 33 12.59 28.89 -16.61
CA LEU A 33 12.37 27.60 -15.93
C LEU A 33 10.90 27.20 -15.76
N HIS A 34 10.04 28.20 -15.53
CA HIS A 34 8.63 28.03 -15.20
C HIS A 34 7.68 28.41 -16.34
N SER A 35 8.19 28.88 -17.48
CA SER A 35 7.39 29.34 -18.64
C SER A 35 6.40 28.28 -19.16
N SER A 36 6.67 27.00 -18.90
CA SER A 36 5.81 25.87 -19.29
C SER A 36 4.65 25.60 -18.32
N PHE A 37 4.39 26.45 -17.31
CA PHE A 37 3.34 26.24 -16.30
C PHE A 37 1.97 25.89 -16.91
N LYS A 38 1.56 26.59 -17.98
CA LYS A 38 0.26 26.37 -18.64
C LYS A 38 0.18 24.99 -19.32
N THR A 39 1.31 24.46 -19.81
CA THR A 39 1.41 23.09 -20.32
C THR A 39 1.20 22.08 -19.21
N PHE A 40 1.82 22.29 -18.05
CA PHE A 40 1.63 21.41 -16.89
C PHE A 40 0.20 21.48 -16.34
N MET A 41 -0.43 22.67 -16.28
CA MET A 41 -1.85 22.83 -15.92
C MET A 41 -2.76 22.00 -16.81
N ARG A 42 -2.56 22.06 -18.14
CA ARG A 42 -3.35 21.27 -19.09
C ARG A 42 -3.22 19.77 -18.84
N LYS A 43 -1.98 19.29 -18.66
CA LYS A 43 -1.72 17.87 -18.40
C LYS A 43 -2.27 17.41 -17.07
N TYR A 44 -2.16 18.24 -16.05
CA TYR A 44 -2.78 18.00 -14.76
C TYR A 44 -4.31 17.91 -14.88
N ASN A 45 -4.97 18.83 -15.58
CA ASN A 45 -6.43 18.80 -15.80
C ASN A 45 -6.86 17.51 -16.52
N GLU A 46 -6.11 17.06 -17.53
CA GLU A 46 -6.37 15.80 -18.23
C GLU A 46 -6.34 14.60 -17.25
N ILE A 47 -5.36 14.56 -16.33
CA ILE A 47 -5.24 13.50 -15.33
C ILE A 47 -6.37 13.59 -14.28
N LEU A 48 -6.67 14.80 -13.79
CA LEU A 48 -7.74 15.02 -12.82
C LEU A 48 -9.11 14.61 -13.38
N ALA A 49 -9.40 14.96 -14.63
CA ALA A 49 -10.65 14.57 -15.28
C ALA A 49 -10.80 13.04 -15.36
N LYS A 50 -9.74 12.33 -15.77
CA LYS A 50 -9.72 10.85 -15.75
C LYS A 50 -9.93 10.29 -14.35
N ALA A 51 -9.33 10.91 -13.33
CA ALA A 51 -9.51 10.48 -11.95
C ALA A 51 -10.96 10.65 -11.48
N GLN A 52 -11.61 11.77 -11.83
CA GLN A 52 -13.01 12.04 -11.51
C GLN A 52 -13.99 11.05 -12.17
N GLU A 53 -13.65 10.49 -13.34
CA GLU A 53 -14.45 9.43 -13.98
C GLU A 53 -14.43 8.09 -13.22
N VAL A 54 -13.41 7.87 -12.39
CA VAL A 54 -13.16 6.58 -11.73
C VAL A 54 -13.45 6.63 -10.23
N ILE A 55 -13.19 7.77 -9.58
CA ILE A 55 -13.35 7.98 -8.14
C ILE A 55 -13.91 9.36 -7.82
N ASN A 56 -14.63 9.46 -6.70
CA ASN A 56 -15.07 10.73 -6.17
C ASN A 56 -13.89 11.44 -5.48
N ILE A 57 -13.35 12.48 -6.11
CA ILE A 57 -12.22 13.24 -5.58
C ILE A 57 -12.70 14.17 -4.46
N ARG A 58 -12.31 13.85 -3.22
CA ARG A 58 -12.54 14.69 -2.04
C ARG A 58 -11.30 15.46 -1.58
N ALA A 59 -10.17 15.21 -2.22
CA ALA A 59 -8.93 15.94 -1.94
C ALA A 59 -9.08 17.42 -2.35
N PRO A 60 -8.41 18.35 -1.64
CA PRO A 60 -8.42 19.76 -1.98
C PRO A 60 -7.52 19.99 -3.20
N VAL A 61 -8.08 19.73 -4.38
CA VAL A 61 -7.38 19.88 -5.66
C VAL A 61 -8.20 20.69 -6.66
N ASP A 62 -7.53 21.52 -7.45
CA ASP A 62 -8.13 22.55 -8.29
C ASP A 62 -8.11 22.18 -9.77
N MET A 63 -9.23 22.36 -10.47
CA MET A 63 -9.26 22.31 -11.93
C MET A 63 -9.03 23.70 -12.51
N TYR A 64 -8.06 23.85 -13.41
CA TYR A 64 -7.70 25.16 -13.97
C TYR A 64 -8.53 25.53 -15.19
N ASN A 65 -9.04 26.76 -15.26
CA ASN A 65 -9.61 27.30 -16.49
C ASN A 65 -8.50 27.94 -17.35
N LEU A 66 -7.97 27.18 -18.31
CA LEU A 66 -6.81 27.60 -19.12
C LEU A 66 -7.06 28.86 -19.97
N GLU A 67 -8.30 29.19 -20.31
CA GLU A 67 -8.64 30.42 -21.05
C GLU A 67 -8.44 31.67 -20.20
N LYS A 68 -8.58 31.54 -18.87
CA LYS A 68 -8.37 32.63 -17.91
C LYS A 68 -6.93 32.74 -17.41
N VAL A 69 -6.10 31.73 -17.70
CA VAL A 69 -4.70 31.72 -17.31
C VAL A 69 -3.87 32.45 -18.36
N PRO A 70 -3.13 33.52 -18.01
CA PRO A 70 -2.26 34.24 -18.94
C PRO A 70 -1.20 33.35 -19.60
N SER A 71 -0.64 33.77 -20.74
CA SER A 71 0.48 33.04 -21.35
C SER A 71 1.82 33.38 -20.68
N ALA A 72 2.87 32.62 -20.98
CA ALA A 72 4.22 32.92 -20.53
C ALA A 72 4.74 34.28 -21.05
N PHE A 73 4.21 34.77 -22.16
CA PHE A 73 4.57 36.07 -22.72
C PHE A 73 3.80 37.24 -22.09
N ASP A 74 2.73 36.94 -21.35
CA ASP A 74 1.87 37.91 -20.67
C ASP A 74 2.10 37.94 -19.15
N THR A 75 3.14 37.27 -18.65
CA THR A 75 3.42 37.08 -17.22
C THR A 75 4.86 37.39 -16.86
N VAL A 76 5.09 37.83 -15.63
CA VAL A 76 6.44 37.94 -15.08
C VAL A 76 6.88 36.62 -14.47
N THR A 77 8.20 36.42 -14.32
CA THR A 77 8.80 35.16 -13.85
C THR A 77 8.28 34.69 -12.49
N ILE A 78 7.94 35.61 -11.59
CA ILE A 78 7.35 35.30 -10.28
C ILE A 78 5.95 34.68 -10.44
N GLU A 79 5.11 35.23 -11.31
CA GLU A 79 3.77 34.69 -11.58
C GLU A 79 3.85 33.31 -12.22
N GLN A 80 4.77 33.13 -13.17
CA GLN A 80 5.03 31.82 -13.80
C GLN A 80 5.43 30.78 -12.75
N ARG A 81 6.29 31.16 -11.80
CA ARG A 81 6.68 30.27 -10.70
C ARG A 81 5.52 29.93 -9.78
N ILE A 82 4.68 30.91 -9.41
CA ILE A 82 3.49 30.68 -8.58
C ILE A 82 2.58 29.65 -9.27
N TYR A 83 2.23 29.87 -10.54
CA TYR A 83 1.41 28.93 -11.29
C TYR A 83 2.04 27.54 -11.40
N PHE A 84 3.35 27.46 -11.62
CA PHE A 84 4.06 26.19 -11.67
C PHE A 84 3.99 25.46 -10.33
N ASP A 85 4.30 26.15 -9.22
CA ASP A 85 4.31 25.59 -7.87
C ASP A 85 2.90 25.18 -7.41
N GLU A 86 1.85 25.91 -7.82
CA GLU A 86 0.44 25.55 -7.62
C GLU A 86 0.08 24.23 -8.28
N VAL A 87 0.41 24.06 -9.56
CA VAL A 87 0.14 22.80 -10.29
C VAL A 87 0.93 21.65 -9.69
N TYR A 88 2.19 21.90 -9.34
CA TYR A 88 3.04 20.90 -8.73
C TYR A 88 2.44 20.40 -7.42
N THR A 89 1.96 21.32 -6.58
CA THR A 89 1.30 21.01 -5.31
C THR A 89 0.01 20.23 -5.54
N ASN A 90 -0.86 20.70 -6.43
CA ASN A 90 -2.10 20.02 -6.79
C ASN A 90 -1.88 18.60 -7.33
N LEU A 91 -0.83 18.41 -8.14
CA LEU A 91 -0.43 17.11 -8.65
C LEU A 91 0.02 16.16 -7.54
N LEU A 92 0.81 16.65 -6.58
CA LEU A 92 1.25 15.83 -5.44
C LEU A 92 0.07 15.41 -4.55
N ILE A 93 -0.87 16.32 -4.28
CA ILE A 93 -2.08 16.01 -3.51
C ILE A 93 -2.94 14.97 -4.25
N LEU A 94 -3.17 15.17 -5.56
CA LEU A 94 -3.95 14.24 -6.38
C LEU A 94 -3.29 12.86 -6.41
N LYS A 95 -1.97 12.82 -6.62
CA LYS A 95 -1.20 11.58 -6.59
C LYS A 95 -1.42 10.86 -5.27
N ALA A 96 -1.13 11.50 -4.13
CA ALA A 96 -1.30 10.89 -2.81
C ALA A 96 -2.75 10.37 -2.61
N PHE A 97 -3.76 11.14 -3.03
CA PHE A 97 -5.14 10.71 -2.94
C PHE A 97 -5.45 9.48 -3.79
N VAL A 98 -4.98 9.43 -5.03
CA VAL A 98 -5.13 8.27 -5.93
C VAL A 98 -4.41 7.05 -5.37
N GLU A 99 -3.23 7.24 -4.78
CA GLU A 99 -2.45 6.20 -4.13
C GLU A 99 -3.23 5.57 -2.96
N THR A 100 -3.77 6.39 -2.07
CA THR A 100 -4.61 5.92 -0.94
C THR A 100 -5.97 5.35 -1.38
N THR A 101 -6.54 5.83 -2.48
CA THR A 101 -7.89 5.41 -2.93
C THR A 101 -7.85 4.17 -3.84
N GLY A 102 -6.69 3.87 -4.43
CA GLY A 102 -6.56 2.95 -5.57
C GLY A 102 -5.88 1.62 -5.33
N GLY A 103 -5.68 1.20 -4.07
CA GLY A 103 -5.14 -0.14 -3.80
C GLY A 103 -3.65 -0.27 -4.14
N LEU A 104 -2.87 0.81 -4.02
CA LEU A 104 -1.43 0.63 -3.82
C LEU A 104 -1.14 -0.23 -2.59
N ASP A 105 -2.08 -0.25 -1.66
CA ASP A 105 -2.13 -1.11 -0.50
C ASP A 105 -2.16 -2.59 -0.86
N GLU A 106 -2.87 -3.06 -1.90
CA GLU A 106 -2.83 -4.49 -2.27
C GLU A 106 -1.45 -4.90 -2.78
N VAL A 107 -0.90 -4.12 -3.72
CA VAL A 107 0.43 -4.42 -4.29
C VAL A 107 1.52 -4.30 -3.23
N GLU A 108 1.42 -3.33 -2.32
CA GLU A 108 2.35 -3.18 -1.20
C GLU A 108 2.17 -4.25 -0.12
N ALA A 109 0.94 -4.66 0.19
CA ALA A 109 0.62 -5.78 1.08
C ALA A 109 1.18 -7.10 0.53
N ASP A 110 0.99 -7.35 -0.77
CA ASP A 110 1.58 -8.48 -1.49
C ASP A 110 3.12 -8.42 -1.47
N ASN A 111 3.70 -7.23 -1.64
CA ASN A 111 5.16 -7.05 -1.57
C ASN A 111 5.72 -7.29 -0.16
N ILE A 112 4.98 -6.94 0.89
CA ILE A 112 5.33 -7.29 2.27
C ILE A 112 5.36 -8.80 2.42
N LEU A 113 4.33 -9.50 1.95
CA LEU A 113 4.25 -10.95 2.09
C LEU A 113 5.25 -11.72 1.25
N ASN A 114 5.43 -11.35 -0.03
CA ASN A 114 6.44 -11.95 -0.88
C ASN A 114 7.84 -11.80 -0.27
N PHE A 115 8.11 -10.65 0.35
CA PHE A 115 9.35 -10.44 1.10
C PHE A 115 9.47 -11.37 2.32
N LEU A 116 8.42 -11.51 3.13
CA LEU A 116 8.44 -12.40 4.29
C LEU A 116 8.59 -13.87 3.84
N LYS A 117 7.85 -14.32 2.82
CA LYS A 117 7.94 -15.68 2.28
C LYS A 117 9.36 -16.02 1.82
N ALA A 118 10.06 -15.08 1.18
CA ALA A 118 11.42 -15.29 0.67
C ALA A 118 12.53 -15.28 1.74
N ASN A 119 12.26 -14.73 2.93
CA ASN A 119 13.29 -14.43 3.92
C ASN A 119 13.04 -15.01 5.32
N LEU A 120 11.79 -15.32 5.68
CA LEU A 120 11.43 -15.73 7.05
C LEU A 120 12.13 -17.02 7.47
N ARG A 121 12.24 -18.01 6.58
CA ARG A 121 12.98 -19.23 6.88
C ARG A 121 14.44 -18.96 7.28
N LYS A 122 15.09 -18.02 6.59
CA LYS A 122 16.49 -17.63 6.84
C LYS A 122 16.66 -16.85 8.14
N ALA A 123 15.61 -16.14 8.56
CA ALA A 123 15.59 -15.36 9.79
C ALA A 123 15.38 -16.23 11.05
N ILE A 124 14.89 -17.46 10.90
CA ILE A 124 14.62 -18.38 12.01
C ILE A 124 15.73 -19.43 12.06
N TYR A 125 16.62 -19.28 13.05
CA TYR A 125 17.80 -20.13 13.22
C TYR A 125 17.45 -21.49 13.83
N ASP A 126 16.79 -21.47 14.99
CA ASP A 126 16.34 -22.67 15.69
C ASP A 126 14.90 -23.05 15.30
N THR A 127 14.56 -24.33 15.43
CA THR A 127 13.19 -24.79 15.21
C THR A 127 12.22 -24.07 16.16
N PRO A 128 11.27 -23.27 15.64
CA PRO A 128 10.41 -22.44 16.46
C PRO A 128 9.46 -23.32 17.29
N GLN A 129 9.30 -22.98 18.56
CA GLN A 129 8.43 -23.72 19.50
C GLN A 129 7.03 -23.12 19.58
N ASN A 130 6.88 -21.86 19.19
CA ASN A 130 5.64 -21.10 19.26
C ASN A 130 5.63 -19.98 18.20
N GLU A 131 4.45 -19.40 17.98
CA GLU A 131 4.22 -18.29 17.03
C GLU A 131 5.05 -17.06 17.38
N LYS A 132 5.29 -16.80 18.67
CA LYS A 132 6.10 -15.65 19.12
C LYS A 132 7.52 -15.66 18.54
N THR A 133 8.14 -16.83 18.39
CA THR A 133 9.45 -16.95 17.73
C THR A 133 9.38 -16.52 16.26
N ILE A 134 8.31 -16.91 15.56
CA ILE A 134 8.11 -16.56 14.15
C ILE A 134 7.80 -15.06 14.01
N GLN A 135 6.95 -14.52 14.87
CA GLN A 135 6.65 -13.09 14.95
C GLN A 135 7.91 -12.26 15.21
N ASN A 136 8.81 -12.69 16.11
CA ASN A 136 10.10 -12.02 16.33
C ASN A 136 10.97 -12.01 15.06
N GLY A 137 10.94 -13.11 14.29
CA GLY A 137 11.62 -13.21 13.00
C GLY A 137 11.04 -12.22 11.97
N ILE A 138 9.72 -12.14 11.87
CA ILE A 138 9.02 -11.16 11.02
C ILE A 138 9.37 -9.73 11.43
N GLU A 139 9.30 -9.40 12.72
CA GLU A 139 9.62 -8.07 13.24
C GLU A 139 11.07 -7.69 12.90
N SER A 140 12.01 -8.62 13.07
CA SER A 140 13.43 -8.42 12.70
C SER A 140 13.61 -8.16 11.20
N LEU A 141 12.86 -8.87 10.35
CA LEU A 141 12.89 -8.67 8.90
C LEU A 141 12.30 -7.31 8.48
N LEU A 142 11.20 -6.90 9.10
CA LEU A 142 10.57 -5.61 8.84
C LEU A 142 11.53 -4.46 9.22
N ILE A 143 12.13 -4.54 10.41
CA ILE A 143 13.15 -3.57 10.86
C ILE A 143 14.35 -3.58 9.92
N GLY A 144 14.83 -4.76 9.50
CA GLY A 144 15.92 -4.90 8.54
C GLY A 144 15.61 -4.29 7.16
N LYS A 145 14.32 -4.18 6.79
CA LYS A 145 13.84 -3.50 5.58
C LYS A 145 13.61 -1.99 5.78
N GLY A 146 13.93 -1.46 6.98
CA GLY A 146 13.77 -0.05 7.31
C GLY A 146 12.38 0.36 7.79
N LYS A 147 11.49 -0.60 8.10
CA LYS A 147 10.15 -0.33 8.62
C LYS A 147 10.20 0.01 10.10
N GLN A 148 9.40 0.99 10.52
CA GLN A 148 9.37 1.49 11.91
C GLN A 148 8.06 1.10 12.61
N LYS A 149 8.18 0.51 13.79
CA LYS A 149 7.03 0.20 14.66
C LYS A 149 6.33 1.49 15.09
N GLY A 150 4.99 1.52 15.05
CA GLY A 150 4.16 2.69 15.36
C GLY A 150 3.96 3.64 14.17
N ILE A 151 4.68 3.44 13.06
CA ILE A 151 4.57 4.25 11.84
C ILE A 151 4.16 3.38 10.66
N ASP A 152 4.98 2.37 10.34
CA ASP A 152 4.74 1.46 9.22
C ASP A 152 3.89 0.25 9.61
N TYR A 153 4.12 -0.26 10.81
CA TYR A 153 3.39 -1.40 11.35
C TYR A 153 3.27 -1.27 12.86
N ASP A 154 2.28 -1.94 13.42
CA ASP A 154 2.22 -2.25 14.84
C ASP A 154 2.17 -3.75 15.07
N ARG A 155 2.60 -4.18 16.26
CA ARG A 155 2.56 -5.58 16.68
C ARG A 155 1.64 -5.73 17.88
N GLU A 156 0.73 -6.70 17.85
CA GLU A 156 -0.21 -7.00 18.93
C GLU A 156 -0.99 -5.75 19.40
N THR A 157 -1.35 -4.86 18.47
CA THR A 157 -2.20 -3.70 18.75
C THR A 157 -3.26 -3.54 17.66
N GLY A 158 -4.30 -2.74 17.93
CA GLY A 158 -5.46 -2.61 17.05
C GLY A 158 -6.57 -3.58 17.43
N ARG A 159 -7.15 -3.36 18.62
CA ARG A 159 -8.28 -4.16 19.12
C ARG A 159 -9.46 -4.01 18.18
N VAL A 160 -9.85 -5.10 17.52
CA VAL A 160 -11.10 -5.13 16.77
C VAL A 160 -12.18 -5.69 17.68
N LYS A 161 -13.28 -4.95 17.82
CA LYS A 161 -14.45 -5.37 18.58
C LYS A 161 -15.49 -5.92 17.63
N VAL A 162 -15.68 -7.23 17.63
CA VAL A 162 -16.79 -7.88 16.92
C VAL A 162 -17.62 -8.66 17.93
N ALA A 163 -18.92 -8.35 17.99
CA ALA A 163 -19.91 -9.05 18.82
C ALA A 163 -19.49 -9.26 20.29
N GLY A 164 -18.78 -8.30 20.89
CA GLY A 164 -18.35 -8.34 22.29
C GLY A 164 -17.06 -9.13 22.58
N LYS A 165 -16.40 -9.69 21.56
CA LYS A 165 -15.04 -10.23 21.67
C LYS A 165 -14.02 -9.20 21.18
N GLU A 166 -12.91 -9.05 21.92
CA GLU A 166 -11.74 -8.29 21.49
C GLU A 166 -10.75 -9.28 20.87
N SER A 167 -10.46 -9.11 19.58
CA SER A 167 -9.37 -9.82 18.89
C SER A 167 -8.21 -8.86 18.63
N ILE A 168 -6.98 -9.36 18.77
CA ILE A 168 -5.76 -8.58 18.58
C ILE A 168 -4.95 -9.28 17.47
N PRO A 169 -4.82 -8.66 16.28
CA PRO A 169 -3.96 -9.18 15.23
C PRO A 169 -2.50 -9.19 15.64
N ASP A 170 -1.74 -10.15 15.13
CA ASP A 170 -0.28 -10.21 15.36
C ASP A 170 0.44 -8.97 14.81
N PHE A 171 0.13 -8.59 13.57
CA PHE A 171 0.66 -7.38 12.94
C PHE A 171 -0.44 -6.59 12.24
N VAL A 172 -0.35 -5.26 12.36
CA VAL A 172 -1.23 -4.31 11.68
C VAL A 172 -0.39 -3.36 10.84
N PHE A 173 -0.65 -3.29 9.55
CA PHE A 173 -0.06 -2.32 8.63
C PHE A 173 -1.10 -1.25 8.31
N LYS A 174 -1.17 -0.22 9.17
CA LYS A 174 -2.23 0.81 9.13
C LYS A 174 -2.32 1.53 7.79
N ASN A 175 -1.18 1.82 7.19
CA ASN A 175 -1.11 2.51 5.90
C ASN A 175 -1.67 1.67 4.75
N HIS A 176 -1.86 0.37 4.95
CA HIS A 176 -2.33 -0.58 3.94
C HIS A 176 -3.66 -1.23 4.30
N SER A 177 -4.33 -0.80 5.38
CA SER A 177 -5.56 -1.44 5.88
C SER A 177 -5.41 -2.97 5.98
N MET A 178 -4.23 -3.45 6.35
CA MET A 178 -3.84 -4.86 6.28
C MET A 178 -3.53 -5.41 7.68
N VAL A 179 -3.99 -6.63 7.93
CA VAL A 179 -3.52 -7.46 9.05
C VAL A 179 -2.74 -8.66 8.55
N LEU A 180 -1.75 -9.06 9.33
CA LEU A 180 -1.04 -10.31 9.15
C LEU A 180 -1.12 -11.13 10.45
N GLU A 181 -1.69 -12.32 10.34
CA GLU A 181 -1.80 -13.29 11.43
C GLU A 181 -0.82 -14.44 11.21
N VAL A 182 -0.12 -14.87 12.26
CA VAL A 182 0.94 -15.89 12.19
C VAL A 182 0.49 -17.16 12.87
N LYS A 183 0.61 -18.30 12.18
CA LYS A 183 0.27 -19.62 12.72
C LYS A 183 1.45 -20.59 12.59
N ILE A 184 1.57 -21.53 13.53
CA ILE A 184 2.60 -22.58 13.48
C ILE A 184 2.00 -23.99 13.33
N CYS A 185 2.39 -24.71 12.28
CA CYS A 185 2.03 -26.11 12.09
C CYS A 185 3.18 -27.02 12.55
N ASN A 186 3.09 -27.54 13.78
CA ASN A 186 4.17 -28.30 14.43
C ASN A 186 3.82 -29.74 14.80
N ARG A 187 2.60 -30.21 14.47
CA ARG A 187 2.15 -31.57 14.71
C ARG A 187 1.03 -31.97 13.75
N SER A 188 0.85 -33.27 13.56
CA SER A 188 -0.29 -33.82 12.84
C SER A 188 -1.61 -33.35 13.47
N GLY A 189 -2.58 -33.00 12.63
CA GLY A 189 -3.89 -32.49 13.06
C GLY A 189 -3.93 -30.99 13.39
N LYS A 190 -2.78 -30.33 13.60
CA LYS A 190 -2.75 -28.89 13.92
C LYS A 190 -3.27 -28.02 12.77
N LEU A 191 -3.14 -28.47 11.52
CA LEU A 191 -3.65 -27.73 10.36
C LEU A 191 -5.17 -27.49 10.42
N ALA A 192 -5.96 -28.46 10.88
CA ALA A 192 -7.40 -28.28 11.01
C ALA A 192 -7.73 -27.24 12.10
N GLU A 193 -7.03 -27.29 13.24
CA GLU A 193 -7.15 -26.27 14.29
C GLU A 193 -6.80 -24.87 13.75
N ILE A 194 -5.72 -24.76 12.97
CA ILE A 194 -5.29 -23.50 12.35
C ILE A 194 -6.38 -22.96 11.41
N ILE A 195 -6.96 -23.80 10.56
CA ILE A 195 -8.01 -23.39 9.62
C ILE A 195 -9.25 -22.87 10.38
N ASP A 196 -9.65 -23.53 11.46
CA ASP A 196 -10.77 -23.08 12.30
C ASP A 196 -10.49 -21.73 12.96
N GLU A 197 -9.28 -21.54 13.50
CA GLU A 197 -8.83 -20.26 14.07
C GLU A 197 -8.85 -19.15 12.99
N MET A 198 -8.29 -19.42 11.82
CA MET A 198 -8.23 -18.46 10.71
C MET A 198 -9.61 -18.02 10.23
N ASN A 199 -10.58 -18.93 10.14
CA ASN A 199 -11.96 -18.58 9.78
C ASN A 199 -12.60 -17.64 10.82
N ALA A 200 -12.32 -17.84 12.11
CA ALA A 200 -12.78 -16.94 13.16
C ALA A 200 -12.10 -15.56 13.05
N ASP A 201 -10.81 -15.53 12.75
CA ASP A 201 -10.02 -14.31 12.58
C ASP A 201 -10.49 -13.50 11.35
N ILE A 202 -10.83 -14.15 10.23
CA ILE A 202 -11.43 -13.51 9.06
C ILE A 202 -12.69 -12.73 9.47
N VAL A 203 -13.60 -13.38 10.20
CA VAL A 203 -14.85 -12.75 10.66
C VAL A 203 -14.55 -11.58 11.60
N ALA A 204 -13.57 -11.73 12.49
CA ALA A 204 -13.20 -10.69 13.44
C ALA A 204 -12.56 -9.47 12.76
N TYR A 205 -11.71 -9.68 11.74
CA TYR A 205 -10.90 -8.61 11.14
C TYR A 205 -11.60 -7.92 9.96
N SER A 206 -12.54 -8.58 9.29
CA SER A 206 -13.27 -8.05 8.12
C SER A 206 -14.04 -6.75 8.39
N SER A 207 -14.34 -6.42 9.67
CA SER A 207 -14.99 -5.15 10.01
C SER A 207 -14.04 -3.95 10.07
N GLY A 208 -12.74 -4.18 10.19
CA GLY A 208 -11.74 -3.13 10.46
C GLY A 208 -10.61 -3.04 9.45
N TYR A 209 -10.42 -4.06 8.61
CA TYR A 209 -9.29 -4.17 7.69
C TYR A 209 -9.76 -4.65 6.33
N GLU A 210 -9.12 -4.13 5.28
CA GLU A 210 -9.38 -4.49 3.89
C GLU A 210 -8.68 -5.79 3.52
N PHE A 211 -7.41 -5.97 3.91
CA PHE A 211 -6.61 -7.16 3.62
C PHE A 211 -6.37 -7.99 4.88
N ILE A 212 -6.70 -9.28 4.82
CA ILE A 212 -6.54 -10.21 5.94
C ILE A 212 -5.64 -11.34 5.48
N TYR A 213 -4.37 -11.25 5.84
CA TYR A 213 -3.38 -12.18 5.37
C TYR A 213 -2.88 -13.10 6.48
N PHE A 214 -2.60 -14.34 6.11
CA PHE A 214 -2.14 -15.38 7.02
C PHE A 214 -0.79 -15.92 6.59
N LEU A 215 0.09 -16.15 7.56
CA LEU A 215 1.35 -16.85 7.36
C LEU A 215 1.39 -18.10 8.24
N ILE A 216 1.40 -19.26 7.62
CA ILE A 216 1.59 -20.55 8.30
C ILE A 216 3.06 -20.95 8.17
N TYR A 217 3.74 -21.05 9.31
CA TYR A 217 5.08 -21.63 9.37
C TYR A 217 4.96 -23.13 9.63
N ASP A 218 5.40 -23.94 8.67
CA ASP A 218 5.20 -25.39 8.69
C ASP A 218 6.50 -26.12 9.01
N LEU A 219 6.47 -26.96 10.05
CA LEU A 219 7.58 -27.82 10.47
C LEU A 219 7.61 -29.18 9.73
N GLY A 220 6.87 -29.31 8.63
CA GLY A 220 6.84 -30.50 7.77
C GLY A 220 5.57 -31.33 7.86
N TYR A 221 4.48 -30.75 8.35
CA TYR A 221 3.19 -31.42 8.54
C TYR A 221 2.17 -31.10 7.43
N ILE A 222 2.41 -30.08 6.61
CA ILE A 222 1.57 -29.77 5.45
C ILE A 222 2.15 -30.47 4.21
N ARG A 223 1.35 -31.28 3.53
CA ARG A 223 1.76 -32.00 2.31
C ARG A 223 1.35 -31.28 1.03
N ASP A 224 0.08 -30.88 0.97
CA ASP A 224 -0.49 -30.18 -0.17
C ASP A 224 -0.71 -28.71 0.22
N GLU A 225 0.22 -27.85 -0.23
CA GLU A 225 0.12 -26.40 0.02
C GLU A 225 -1.01 -25.77 -0.80
N ASP A 226 -1.21 -26.25 -2.03
CA ASP A 226 -2.18 -25.67 -2.97
C ASP A 226 -3.61 -25.92 -2.49
N GLU A 227 -3.90 -27.10 -1.92
CA GLU A 227 -5.19 -27.40 -1.31
C GLU A 227 -5.51 -26.45 -0.15
N VAL A 228 -4.53 -26.22 0.73
CA VAL A 228 -4.69 -25.30 1.88
C VAL A 228 -4.90 -23.87 1.41
N ILE A 229 -4.10 -23.40 0.46
CA ILE A 229 -4.18 -22.03 -0.06
C ILE A 229 -5.53 -21.82 -0.77
N LYS A 230 -5.93 -22.72 -1.67
CA LYS A 230 -7.21 -22.61 -2.39
C LYS A 230 -8.43 -22.74 -1.47
N GLY A 231 -8.32 -23.51 -0.39
CA GLY A 231 -9.37 -23.62 0.61
C GLY A 231 -9.62 -22.33 1.41
N LEU A 232 -8.64 -21.41 1.43
CA LEU A 232 -8.63 -20.20 2.25
C LEU A 232 -8.67 -18.89 1.45
N GLU A 233 -8.25 -18.90 0.18
CA GLU A 233 -8.42 -17.78 -0.75
C GLU A 233 -9.90 -17.65 -1.17
N ILE A 234 -10.73 -17.20 -0.23
CA ILE A 234 -12.17 -16.99 -0.41
C ILE A 234 -12.44 -15.74 -1.27
N SER A 235 -11.53 -14.76 -1.22
CA SER A 235 -11.56 -13.52 -1.99
C SER A 235 -10.14 -12.97 -2.20
N ASP A 236 -9.97 -12.04 -3.14
CA ASP A 236 -8.67 -11.42 -3.46
C ASP A 236 -8.01 -10.73 -2.23
N ASN A 237 -8.81 -10.39 -1.22
CA ASN A 237 -8.36 -9.68 -0.02
C ASN A 237 -8.00 -10.61 1.14
N ILE A 238 -8.22 -11.91 1.02
CA ILE A 238 -7.88 -12.92 2.02
C ILE A 238 -6.89 -13.89 1.39
N LYS A 239 -5.66 -13.90 1.90
CA LYS A 239 -4.57 -14.73 1.35
C LYS A 239 -3.88 -15.51 2.45
N CYS A 240 -3.44 -16.71 2.12
CA CYS A 240 -2.67 -17.57 3.01
C CYS A 240 -1.34 -17.94 2.36
N PHE A 241 -0.27 -17.86 3.12
CA PHE A 241 1.07 -18.20 2.67
C PHE A 241 1.71 -19.21 3.60
N ILE A 242 2.35 -20.23 3.02
CA ILE A 242 3.06 -21.26 3.76
C ILE A 242 4.56 -21.03 3.62
N VAL A 243 5.28 -21.09 4.75
CA VAL A 243 6.74 -21.07 4.83
C VAL A 243 7.20 -22.36 5.50
N LYS A 244 7.95 -23.19 4.77
CA LYS A 244 8.53 -24.43 5.31
C LYS A 244 9.76 -24.14 6.16
N HIS A 245 9.90 -24.88 7.27
CA HIS A 245 11.16 -25.00 8.01
C HIS A 245 12.21 -25.81 7.24
#